data_AF-A0AA42KIU2-F1
#
_entry.id   AF-A0AA42KIU2-F1
#
_cell.length_a   1.000
_cell.length_b   1.000
_cell.length_c   1.000
_cell.angle_alpha   90.00
_cell.angle_beta   90.00
_cell.angle_gamma   90.00
#
_symmetry.space_group_name_H-M   'P 1'
#
loop_
_entity.id
_entity.type
_entity.pdbx_description
1 polymer ?
#
loop_
_entity_poly.entity_id
_entity_poly.type
_entity_poly.pdbx_seq_one_letter_code
_entity_poly.pdbx_strand_id
1 'polypeptide(L)'
;MSRVEALRRPLQEDLSGFVSLLRRLQVPHRVSEERDAQVLWVPVEPLVAQVRELYLRYPRGAAEEDVPTPAHPLRPGLVAQLRASWMTSAVLLLTLLVATVTLLGDNFTTLRWLTFQDFHIQGDYIYFQPWLTSLEAGQWWRLVSPMFIHFGVLHLAMNAMWYWELGRRIEFRQGAFALLGLSLLFGLLSNLAQFWFGGPSLFGGLSGVLYGLLGYCWIFQLLAPTPAYALPRGVLAMMLIWLLVCLSGVIDTLGFGSIANAAHVGGLAAGCAAGLIGGALARARR
;
A
#
# COMPACT_ATOMS: atom_id res chain seq x y z
N MET A 1 31.09 5.05 0.37
CA MET A 1 30.57 4.07 1.34
C MET A 1 31.75 3.48 2.08
N SER A 2 31.86 3.68 3.39
CA SER A 2 32.94 3.06 4.17
C SER A 2 32.72 1.55 4.18
N ARG A 3 33.77 0.79 3.89
CA ARG A 3 33.75 -0.66 3.99
C ARG A 3 34.15 -1.03 5.41
N VAL A 4 33.45 -2.00 5.99
CA VAL A 4 33.74 -2.52 7.33
C VAL A 4 34.31 -3.92 7.21
N GLU A 5 35.37 -4.19 7.96
CA GLU A 5 35.99 -5.52 8.04
C GLU A 5 35.04 -6.49 8.77
N ALA A 6 34.54 -7.50 8.07
CA ALA A 6 33.67 -8.52 8.66
C ALA A 6 34.47 -9.72 9.19
N LEU A 7 35.47 -10.16 8.43
CA LEU A 7 36.26 -11.37 8.72
C LEU A 7 37.69 -11.21 8.20
N ARG A 8 38.67 -11.67 8.98
CA ARG A 8 40.09 -11.74 8.58
C ARG A 8 40.62 -13.14 8.89
N ARG A 9 41.18 -13.83 7.89
CA ARG A 9 41.71 -15.20 8.02
C ARG A 9 43.06 -15.37 7.32
N PRO A 10 43.90 -16.33 7.75
CA PRO A 10 45.18 -16.60 7.10
C PRO A 10 45.01 -17.01 5.64
N LEU A 11 46.00 -16.72 4.78
CA LEU A 11 45.97 -17.12 3.36
C LEU A 11 45.85 -18.64 3.15
N GLN A 12 46.27 -19.45 4.13
CA GLN A 12 46.21 -20.91 4.07
C GLN A 12 44.79 -21.46 4.23
N GLU A 13 43.85 -20.65 4.71
CA GLU A 13 42.46 -21.07 4.86
C GLU A 13 41.68 -20.79 3.57
N ASP A 14 41.10 -21.84 2.98
CA ASP A 14 40.28 -21.70 1.78
C ASP A 14 38.90 -21.10 2.12
N LEU A 15 38.70 -19.83 1.73
CA LEU A 15 37.42 -19.13 1.88
C LEU A 15 36.53 -19.23 0.63
N SER A 16 36.95 -19.92 -0.43
CA SER A 16 36.22 -19.95 -1.71
C SER A 16 34.78 -20.44 -1.57
N GLY A 17 34.56 -21.54 -0.84
CA GLY A 17 33.23 -22.08 -0.56
C GLY A 17 32.34 -21.11 0.23
N PHE A 18 32.93 -20.42 1.22
CA PHE A 18 32.23 -19.41 2.01
C PHE A 18 31.88 -18.16 1.17
N VAL A 19 32.79 -17.73 0.29
CA VAL A 19 32.56 -16.63 -0.65
C VAL A 19 31.45 -16.98 -1.64
N SER A 20 31.41 -18.22 -2.15
CA SER A 20 30.32 -18.71 -2.99
C SER A 20 28.98 -18.71 -2.26
N LEU A 21 28.94 -19.12 -0.99
CA LEU A 21 27.75 -19.01 -0.14
C LEU A 21 27.28 -17.55 -0.01
N LEU A 22 28.18 -16.61 0.25
CA LEU A 22 27.83 -15.19 0.35
C LEU A 22 27.28 -14.62 -0.97
N ARG A 23 27.84 -15.04 -2.12
CA ARG A 23 27.29 -14.68 -3.44
C ARG A 23 25.87 -15.22 -3.64
N ARG A 24 25.62 -16.48 -3.26
CA ARG A 24 24.30 -17.12 -3.35
C ARG A 24 23.27 -16.44 -2.44
N LEU A 25 23.67 -16.04 -1.24
CA LEU A 25 22.84 -15.28 -0.31
C LEU A 25 22.63 -13.81 -0.71
N GLN A 26 23.21 -13.38 -1.83
CA GLN A 26 23.21 -11.99 -2.28
C GLN A 26 23.74 -11.02 -1.22
N VAL A 27 24.65 -11.49 -0.37
CA VAL A 27 25.31 -10.66 0.65
C VAL A 27 26.36 -9.82 -0.07
N PRO A 28 26.27 -8.47 -0.07
CA PRO A 28 27.27 -7.63 -0.70
C PRO A 28 28.60 -7.72 0.06
N HIS A 29 29.64 -8.22 -0.60
CA HIS A 29 30.96 -8.42 0.00
C HIS A 29 32.08 -8.13 -1.01
N ARG A 30 33.29 -7.91 -0.49
CA ARG A 30 34.54 -7.87 -1.27
C ARG A 30 35.63 -8.57 -0.48
N VAL A 31 36.43 -9.40 -1.13
CA VAL A 31 37.62 -10.01 -0.54
C VAL A 31 38.86 -9.28 -1.05
N SER A 32 39.81 -9.01 -0.17
CA SER A 32 41.14 -8.51 -0.53
C SER A 32 42.21 -9.21 0.29
N GLU A 33 43.42 -9.29 -0.24
CA GLU A 33 44.58 -9.83 0.47
C GLU A 33 45.38 -8.68 1.09
N GLU A 34 45.68 -8.79 2.39
CA GLU A 34 46.45 -7.81 3.14
C GLU A 34 47.40 -8.52 4.12
N ARG A 35 48.71 -8.29 3.99
CA ARG A 35 49.74 -8.69 4.97
C ARG A 35 49.56 -10.14 5.47
N ASP A 36 49.55 -11.09 4.53
CA ASP A 36 49.39 -12.53 4.78
C ASP A 36 48.01 -13.02 5.26
N ALA A 37 46.97 -12.18 5.12
CA ALA A 37 45.59 -12.53 5.43
C ALA A 37 44.61 -12.19 4.30
N GLN A 38 43.56 -13.00 4.17
CA GLN A 38 42.36 -12.68 3.40
C GLN A 38 41.39 -11.89 4.27
N VAL A 39 40.97 -10.71 3.80
CA VAL A 39 40.07 -9.80 4.50
C VAL A 39 38.77 -9.67 3.72
N LEU A 40 37.65 -9.99 4.38
CA LEU A 40 36.31 -9.88 3.82
C LEU A 40 35.62 -8.62 4.33
N TRP A 41 35.26 -7.77 3.38
CA TRP A 41 34.65 -6.46 3.60
C TRP A 41 33.17 -6.47 3.28
N VAL A 42 32.37 -5.78 4.09
CA VAL A 42 30.93 -5.57 3.89
C VAL A 42 30.59 -4.07 3.91
N PRO A 43 29.48 -3.63 3.28
CA PRO A 43 29.20 -2.21 3.13
C PRO A 43 28.62 -1.52 4.38
N VAL A 44 28.13 -2.27 5.37
CA VAL A 44 27.50 -1.72 6.59
C VAL A 44 27.75 -2.61 7.81
N GLU A 45 27.84 -2.00 8.99
CA GLU A 45 28.08 -2.67 10.29
C GLU A 45 27.09 -3.81 10.62
N PRO A 46 25.76 -3.69 10.40
CA PRO A 46 24.82 -4.75 10.77
C PRO A 46 25.04 -6.08 10.02
N LEU A 47 25.68 -6.02 8.85
CA LEU A 47 26.03 -7.19 8.04
C LEU A 47 27.25 -7.94 8.60
N VAL A 48 28.11 -7.29 9.39
CA VAL A 48 29.28 -7.92 10.02
C VAL A 48 28.86 -9.05 10.95
N ALA A 49 27.87 -8.81 11.81
CA ALA A 49 27.37 -9.81 12.75
C ALA A 49 26.79 -11.03 12.03
N GLN A 50 26.01 -10.80 10.97
CA GLN A 50 25.40 -11.86 10.16
C GLN A 50 26.46 -12.71 9.45
N VAL A 51 27.46 -12.07 8.85
CA VAL A 51 28.55 -12.76 8.14
C VAL A 51 29.42 -13.56 9.10
N ARG A 52 29.71 -13.04 10.30
CA ARG A 52 30.44 -13.79 11.33
C ARG A 52 29.65 -14.99 11.84
N GLU A 53 28.35 -14.84 12.07
CA GLU A 53 27.47 -15.93 12.48
C GLU A 53 27.37 -17.02 11.40
N LEU A 54 27.22 -16.60 10.14
CA LEU A 54 27.24 -17.51 8.98
C LEU A 54 28.56 -18.27 8.88
N TYR A 55 29.68 -17.58 9.05
CA TYR A 55 31.01 -18.18 9.02
C TYR A 55 31.21 -19.19 10.17
N LEU A 56 30.73 -18.89 11.38
CA LEU A 56 30.81 -19.81 12.52
C LEU A 56 29.98 -21.09 12.31
N ARG A 57 28.89 -21.00 11.55
CA ARG A 57 28.04 -22.14 11.19
C ARG A 57 28.52 -22.88 9.95
N TYR A 58 29.47 -22.32 9.21
CA TYR A 58 30.05 -22.95 8.03
C TYR A 58 31.03 -24.05 8.48
N PRO A 59 30.79 -25.34 8.15
CA PRO A 59 31.74 -26.39 8.52
C PRO A 59 33.08 -26.14 7.84
N ARG A 60 34.18 -26.19 8.61
CA ARG A 60 35.54 -26.04 8.05
C ARG A 60 35.75 -27.09 6.95
N GLY A 61 35.98 -26.65 5.72
CA GLY A 61 36.23 -27.54 4.57
C GLY A 61 34.97 -28.11 3.90
N ALA A 62 33.76 -27.60 4.19
CA ALA A 62 32.57 -27.96 3.42
C ALA A 62 32.73 -27.51 1.95
N ALA A 63 32.60 -28.47 1.03
CA ALA A 63 32.56 -28.19 -0.40
C ALA A 63 31.31 -27.36 -0.73
N GLU A 64 31.32 -26.68 -1.88
CA GLU A 64 30.19 -25.86 -2.35
C GLU A 64 28.85 -26.63 -2.39
N GLU A 65 28.92 -27.95 -2.55
CA GLU A 65 27.80 -28.89 -2.63
C GLU A 65 27.18 -29.23 -1.26
N ASP A 66 27.94 -29.16 -0.16
CA ASP A 66 27.50 -29.58 1.19
C ASP A 66 26.69 -28.51 1.92
N VAL A 67 26.59 -27.31 1.35
CA VAL A 67 25.93 -26.17 2.01
C VAL A 67 24.44 -26.17 1.65
N PRO A 68 23.54 -26.45 2.62
CA PRO A 68 22.11 -26.44 2.36
C PRO A 68 21.70 -25.10 1.78
N THR A 69 21.15 -25.11 0.56
CA THR A 69 20.53 -23.92 -0.01
C THR A 69 19.48 -23.43 0.97
N PRO A 70 19.54 -22.19 1.49
CA PRO A 70 18.44 -21.66 2.27
C PRO A 70 17.22 -21.72 1.37
N ALA A 71 16.20 -22.48 1.79
CA ALA A 71 14.96 -22.57 1.06
C ALA A 71 14.45 -21.14 0.85
N HIS A 72 14.34 -20.69 -0.40
CA HIS A 72 13.65 -19.45 -0.69
C HIS A 72 12.27 -19.55 -0.02
N PRO A 73 11.87 -18.60 0.82
CA PRO A 73 10.54 -18.65 1.43
C PRO A 73 9.53 -18.75 0.29
N LEU A 74 8.84 -19.90 0.22
CA LEU A 74 7.84 -20.15 -0.81
C LEU A 74 6.83 -19.01 -0.72
N ARG A 75 6.65 -18.27 -1.82
CA ARG A 75 5.63 -17.23 -1.86
C ARG A 75 4.28 -17.91 -1.53
N PRO A 76 3.54 -17.43 -0.53
CA PRO A 76 2.27 -18.04 -0.17
C PRO A 76 1.37 -18.07 -1.40
N GLY A 77 0.69 -19.21 -1.63
CA GLY A 77 -0.26 -19.34 -2.75
C GLY A 77 -1.37 -18.29 -2.66
N LEU A 78 -2.00 -17.99 -3.80
CA LEU A 78 -3.04 -16.95 -3.88
C LEU A 78 -4.16 -17.14 -2.85
N VAL A 79 -4.61 -18.39 -2.64
CA VAL A 79 -5.62 -18.73 -1.63
C VAL A 79 -5.14 -18.43 -0.21
N ALA A 80 -3.87 -18.68 0.10
CA ALA A 80 -3.29 -18.38 1.41
C ALA A 80 -3.21 -16.87 1.65
N GLN A 81 -2.89 -16.09 0.62
CA GLN A 81 -2.88 -14.62 0.69
C GLN A 81 -4.29 -14.06 0.89
N LEU A 82 -5.28 -14.55 0.15
CA LEU A 82 -6.68 -14.14 0.31
C LEU A 82 -7.20 -14.45 1.72
N ARG A 83 -6.86 -15.61 2.27
CA ARG A 83 -7.25 -15.98 3.65
C ARG A 83 -6.54 -15.13 4.70
N ALA A 84 -5.27 -14.79 4.48
CA ALA A 84 -4.50 -13.95 5.39
C ALA A 84 -4.97 -12.48 5.39
N SER A 85 -5.60 -12.03 4.30
CA SER A 85 -6.14 -10.68 4.15
C SER A 85 -7.61 -10.72 3.73
N TRP A 86 -8.42 -11.38 4.55
CA TRP A 86 -9.81 -11.67 4.24
C TRP A 86 -10.66 -10.40 4.16
N MET A 87 -10.40 -9.39 5.00
CA MET A 87 -11.13 -8.12 4.96
C MET A 87 -10.76 -7.32 3.72
N THR A 88 -9.47 -7.26 3.38
CA THR A 88 -9.01 -6.63 2.14
C THR A 88 -9.70 -7.28 0.94
N SER A 89 -9.75 -8.62 0.93
CA SER A 89 -10.42 -9.40 -0.11
C SER A 89 -11.93 -9.13 -0.16
N ALA A 90 -12.60 -9.03 0.99
CA ALA A 90 -14.03 -8.79 1.09
C ALA A 90 -14.42 -7.41 0.55
N VAL A 91 -13.67 -6.37 0.89
CA VAL A 91 -13.89 -5.01 0.36
C VAL A 91 -13.69 -4.98 -1.15
N LEU A 92 -12.65 -5.65 -1.67
CA LEU A 92 -12.41 -5.75 -3.11
C LEU A 92 -13.51 -6.53 -3.84
N LEU A 93 -14.00 -7.62 -3.24
CA LEU A 93 -15.10 -8.40 -3.80
C LEU A 93 -16.39 -7.57 -3.84
N LEU A 94 -16.70 -6.84 -2.76
CA LEU A 94 -17.85 -5.94 -2.74
C LEU A 94 -17.70 -4.82 -3.77
N THR A 95 -16.49 -4.28 -3.94
CA THR A 95 -16.19 -3.27 -4.96
C THR A 95 -16.44 -3.81 -6.36
N LEU A 96 -16.00 -5.04 -6.64
CA LEU A 96 -16.23 -5.71 -7.93
C LEU A 96 -17.72 -5.99 -8.17
N LEU A 97 -18.45 -6.43 -7.13
CA LEU A 97 -19.89 -6.65 -7.20
C LEU A 97 -20.63 -5.35 -7.54
N VAL A 98 -20.32 -4.26 -6.84
CA VAL A 98 -20.89 -2.93 -7.11
C VAL A 98 -20.59 -2.50 -8.54
N ALA A 99 -19.33 -2.59 -8.97
CA ALA A 99 -18.93 -2.26 -10.34
C ALA A 99 -19.66 -3.09 -11.41
N THR A 100 -19.98 -4.35 -11.11
CA THR A 100 -20.75 -5.22 -12.02
C THR A 100 -22.21 -4.80 -12.07
N VAL A 101 -22.84 -4.58 -10.92
CA VAL A 101 -24.26 -4.19 -10.83
C VAL A 101 -24.49 -2.80 -11.47
N THR A 102 -23.55 -1.87 -11.28
CA THR A 102 -23.61 -0.54 -11.88
C THR A 102 -23.14 -0.49 -13.33
N LEU A 103 -22.72 -1.62 -13.92
CA LEU A 103 -22.12 -1.67 -15.26
C LEU A 103 -21.01 -0.63 -15.43
N LEU A 104 -20.06 -0.58 -14.49
CA LEU A 104 -18.98 0.40 -14.45
C LEU A 104 -19.47 1.87 -14.51
N GLY A 105 -20.65 2.14 -13.96
CA GLY A 105 -21.25 3.47 -13.89
C GLY A 105 -22.32 3.74 -14.95
N ASP A 106 -22.51 2.86 -15.93
CA ASP A 106 -23.46 3.08 -17.02
C ASP A 106 -24.92 2.79 -16.62
N ASN A 107 -25.13 1.97 -15.59
CA ASN A 107 -26.48 1.63 -15.10
C ASN A 107 -26.96 2.65 -14.06
N PHE A 108 -27.51 3.78 -14.53
CA PHE A 108 -27.99 4.86 -13.67
C PHE A 108 -29.08 4.47 -12.68
N THR A 109 -29.90 3.46 -12.99
CA THR A 109 -30.95 2.95 -12.08
C THR A 109 -30.36 2.36 -10.80
N THR A 110 -29.23 1.66 -10.90
CA THR A 110 -28.54 1.10 -9.72
C THR A 110 -27.55 2.11 -9.14
N LEU A 111 -26.88 2.88 -10.00
CA LEU A 111 -25.89 3.88 -9.60
C LEU A 111 -26.48 4.90 -8.61
N ARG A 112 -27.68 5.41 -8.89
CA ARG A 112 -28.33 6.43 -8.05
C ARG A 112 -28.54 6.02 -6.60
N TRP A 113 -28.55 4.72 -6.28
CA TRP A 113 -28.71 4.24 -4.90
C TRP A 113 -27.41 4.33 -4.07
N LEU A 114 -26.28 4.37 -4.76
CA LEU A 114 -24.95 4.31 -4.16
C LEU A 114 -24.22 5.67 -4.19
N THR A 115 -24.70 6.63 -4.97
CA THR A 115 -24.13 7.98 -5.07
C THR A 115 -24.36 8.81 -3.80
N PHE A 116 -23.52 9.84 -3.62
CA PHE A 116 -23.60 10.74 -2.47
C PHE A 116 -24.93 11.50 -2.43
N GLN A 117 -25.36 12.02 -3.58
CA GLN A 117 -26.70 12.58 -3.78
C GLN A 117 -27.54 11.62 -4.61
N ASP A 118 -28.81 11.48 -4.25
CA ASP A 118 -29.78 10.90 -5.18
C ASP A 118 -29.96 11.82 -6.39
N PHE A 119 -30.30 11.23 -7.52
CA PHE A 119 -30.52 11.98 -8.75
C PHE A 119 -31.60 11.34 -9.61
N HIS A 120 -32.18 12.14 -10.49
CA HIS A 120 -33.08 11.67 -11.54
C HIS A 120 -32.64 12.25 -12.88
N ILE A 121 -33.02 11.55 -13.94
CA ILE A 121 -32.69 11.92 -15.31
C ILE A 121 -33.97 12.45 -15.95
N GLN A 122 -33.91 13.65 -16.51
CA GLN A 122 -35.00 14.24 -17.27
C GLN A 122 -34.43 14.77 -18.58
N GLY A 123 -34.76 14.11 -19.69
CA GLY A 123 -34.10 14.32 -20.97
C GLY A 123 -32.62 13.94 -20.89
N ASP A 124 -31.76 14.84 -21.34
CA ASP A 124 -30.30 14.64 -21.36
C ASP A 124 -29.59 15.16 -20.09
N TYR A 125 -30.36 15.60 -19.09
CA TYR A 125 -29.82 16.24 -17.88
C TYR A 125 -30.03 15.40 -16.62
N ILE A 126 -29.02 15.46 -15.74
CA ILE A 126 -29.03 14.86 -14.41
C ILE A 126 -29.39 15.94 -13.39
N TYR A 127 -30.44 15.70 -12.61
CA TYR A 127 -30.90 16.57 -11.54
C TYR A 127 -30.63 15.93 -10.18
N PHE A 128 -29.72 16.55 -9.43
CA PHE A 128 -29.36 16.10 -8.09
C PHE A 128 -30.36 16.59 -7.06
N GLN A 129 -30.80 15.70 -6.18
CA GLN A 129 -31.58 16.06 -5.01
C GLN A 129 -30.69 16.65 -3.92
N PRO A 130 -31.22 17.56 -3.07
CA PRO A 130 -30.50 18.02 -1.89
C PRO A 130 -30.07 16.82 -1.03
N TRP A 131 -28.79 16.75 -0.68
CA TRP A 131 -28.23 15.63 0.09
C TRP A 131 -28.96 15.41 1.43
N LEU A 132 -29.44 16.49 2.06
CA LEU A 132 -30.14 16.43 3.33
C LEU A 132 -31.46 15.65 3.23
N THR A 133 -32.17 15.76 2.10
CA THR A 133 -33.39 14.99 1.85
C THR A 133 -33.13 13.49 1.89
N SER A 134 -32.02 13.03 1.31
CA SER A 134 -31.65 11.61 1.37
C SER A 134 -31.31 11.17 2.80
N LEU A 135 -30.66 12.01 3.59
CA LEU A 135 -30.33 11.69 4.98
C LEU A 135 -31.56 11.67 5.90
N GLU A 136 -32.49 12.60 5.72
CA GLU A 136 -33.78 12.63 6.40
C GLU A 136 -34.61 11.38 6.06
N ALA A 137 -34.49 10.87 4.83
CA ALA A 137 -35.08 9.61 4.40
C ALA A 137 -34.32 8.35 4.88
N GLY A 138 -33.31 8.48 5.76
CA GLY A 138 -32.57 7.37 6.32
C GLY A 138 -31.47 6.78 5.42
N GLN A 139 -31.13 7.44 4.30
CA GLN A 139 -30.17 6.93 3.31
C GLN A 139 -28.71 7.23 3.68
N TRP A 140 -28.33 6.97 4.93
CA TRP A 140 -27.01 7.33 5.48
C TRP A 140 -25.84 6.59 4.82
N TRP A 141 -26.11 5.43 4.20
CA TRP A 141 -25.09 4.68 3.46
C TRP A 141 -24.47 5.52 2.33
N ARG A 142 -25.20 6.50 1.77
CA ARG A 142 -24.73 7.40 0.70
C ARG A 142 -23.50 8.21 1.08
N LEU A 143 -23.25 8.39 2.37
CA LEU A 143 -22.04 9.07 2.84
C LEU A 143 -20.76 8.25 2.59
N VAL A 144 -20.89 6.93 2.45
CA VAL A 144 -19.75 6.00 2.32
C VAL A 144 -19.80 5.20 1.02
N SER A 145 -20.97 4.77 0.57
CA SER A 145 -21.15 3.91 -0.60
C SER A 145 -20.50 4.41 -1.91
N PRO A 146 -20.31 5.71 -2.17
CA PRO A 146 -19.57 6.16 -3.35
C PRO A 146 -18.16 5.58 -3.46
N MET A 147 -17.55 5.17 -2.35
CA MET A 147 -16.22 4.55 -2.38
C MET A 147 -16.17 3.22 -3.17
N PHE A 148 -17.31 2.58 -3.41
CA PHE A 148 -17.40 1.32 -4.16
C PHE A 148 -17.70 1.51 -5.65
N ILE A 149 -18.20 2.69 -6.05
CA ILE A 149 -18.55 2.99 -7.45
C ILE A 149 -17.27 3.18 -8.26
N HIS A 150 -17.17 2.57 -9.44
CA HIS A 150 -16.03 2.77 -10.34
C HIS A 150 -16.50 3.00 -11.78
N PHE A 151 -15.87 3.98 -12.43
CA PHE A 151 -16.09 4.34 -13.83
C PHE A 151 -14.97 3.77 -14.71
N GLY A 152 -15.29 2.72 -15.46
CA GLY A 152 -14.34 2.04 -16.36
C GLY A 152 -13.38 1.05 -15.70
N VAL A 153 -12.85 0.14 -16.53
CA VAL A 153 -12.02 -1.00 -16.09
C VAL A 153 -10.67 -0.57 -15.52
N LEU A 154 -9.99 0.40 -16.17
CA LEU A 154 -8.68 0.86 -15.72
C LEU A 154 -8.76 1.48 -14.32
N HIS A 155 -9.80 2.29 -14.07
CA HIS A 155 -10.02 2.92 -12.78
C HIS A 155 -10.23 1.86 -11.69
N LEU A 156 -11.07 0.85 -11.94
CA LEU A 156 -11.27 -0.27 -11.01
C LEU A 156 -9.99 -1.07 -10.77
N ALA A 157 -9.26 -1.44 -11.82
CA ALA A 157 -8.05 -2.26 -11.71
C ALA A 157 -6.95 -1.57 -10.90
N MET A 158 -6.70 -0.28 -11.18
CA MET A 158 -5.71 0.51 -10.44
C MET A 158 -6.08 0.66 -8.98
N ASN A 159 -7.37 0.93 -8.69
CA ASN A 159 -7.83 1.06 -7.31
C ASN A 159 -7.72 -0.26 -6.54
N ALA A 160 -8.14 -1.37 -7.17
CA ALA A 160 -8.09 -2.69 -6.57
C ALA A 160 -6.66 -3.11 -6.24
N MET A 161 -5.71 -2.84 -7.14
CA MET A 161 -4.28 -3.13 -6.92
C MET A 161 -3.72 -2.37 -5.71
N TRP A 162 -3.98 -1.06 -5.61
CA TRP A 162 -3.49 -0.25 -4.49
C TRP A 162 -4.18 -0.55 -3.18
N TYR A 163 -5.48 -0.85 -3.22
CA TYR A 163 -6.21 -1.24 -2.01
C TYR A 163 -5.70 -2.59 -1.51
N TRP A 164 -5.41 -3.53 -2.41
CA TRP A 164 -4.75 -4.79 -2.05
C TRP A 164 -3.40 -4.54 -1.36
N GLU A 165 -2.55 -3.68 -1.95
CA GLU A 165 -1.21 -3.38 -1.42
C GLU A 165 -1.25 -2.74 -0.02
N LEU A 166 -2.04 -1.69 0.14
CA LEU A 166 -2.09 -0.90 1.38
C LEU A 166 -2.97 -1.58 2.43
N GLY A 167 -4.11 -2.13 2.02
CA GLY A 167 -5.07 -2.81 2.88
C GLY A 167 -4.46 -3.99 3.59
N ARG A 168 -3.79 -4.91 2.86
CA ARG A 168 -3.17 -6.09 3.46
C ARG A 168 -2.10 -5.75 4.50
N ARG A 169 -1.37 -4.64 4.33
CA ARG A 169 -0.35 -4.19 5.29
C ARG A 169 -0.99 -3.75 6.60
N ILE A 170 -2.08 -2.99 6.51
CA ILE A 170 -2.83 -2.52 7.68
C ILE A 170 -3.53 -3.69 8.36
N GLU A 171 -4.19 -4.56 7.59
CA GLU A 171 -4.85 -5.76 8.11
C GLU A 171 -3.86 -6.69 8.81
N PHE A 172 -2.69 -6.92 8.22
CA PHE A 172 -1.64 -7.72 8.86
C PHE A 172 -1.14 -7.10 10.18
N ARG A 173 -1.00 -5.77 10.23
CA ARG A 173 -0.39 -5.08 11.37
C ARG A 173 -1.35 -4.73 12.49
N GLN A 174 -2.61 -4.44 12.18
CA GLN A 174 -3.62 -3.91 13.10
C GLN A 174 -4.94 -4.69 13.07
N GLY A 175 -5.08 -5.69 12.19
CA GLY A 175 -6.26 -6.54 12.09
C GLY A 175 -7.32 -6.01 11.12
N ALA A 176 -8.23 -6.91 10.76
CA ALA A 176 -9.31 -6.68 9.80
C ALA A 176 -10.23 -5.50 10.17
N PHE A 177 -10.64 -5.41 11.43
CA PHE A 177 -11.56 -4.36 11.87
C PHE A 177 -10.92 -2.96 11.87
N ALA A 178 -9.60 -2.86 12.11
CA ALA A 178 -8.89 -1.60 11.97
C ALA A 178 -8.87 -1.13 10.51
N LEU A 179 -8.59 -2.04 9.56
CA LEU A 179 -8.68 -1.74 8.14
C LEU A 179 -10.09 -1.29 7.75
N LEU A 180 -11.13 -2.01 8.18
CA LEU A 180 -12.51 -1.66 7.88
C LEU A 180 -12.87 -0.28 8.43
N GLY A 181 -12.57 -0.01 9.70
CA GLY A 181 -12.83 1.28 10.34
C GLY A 181 -12.13 2.44 9.64
N LEU A 182 -10.84 2.27 9.29
CA LEU A 182 -10.09 3.27 8.52
C LEU A 182 -10.67 3.46 7.11
N SER A 183 -11.08 2.38 6.44
CA SER A 183 -11.66 2.45 5.10
C SER A 183 -12.99 3.21 5.10
N LEU A 184 -13.87 2.92 6.06
CA LEU A 184 -15.14 3.62 6.23
C LEU A 184 -14.93 5.09 6.61
N LEU A 185 -14.00 5.38 7.51
CA LEU A 185 -13.67 6.75 7.91
C LEU A 185 -13.12 7.57 6.74
N PHE A 186 -12.16 7.03 5.99
CA PHE A 186 -11.59 7.73 4.84
C PHE A 186 -12.57 7.83 3.68
N GLY A 187 -13.43 6.83 3.48
CA GLY A 187 -14.53 6.90 2.52
C GLY A 187 -15.47 8.05 2.85
N LEU A 188 -15.92 8.12 4.11
CA LEU A 188 -16.76 9.22 4.60
C LEU A 188 -16.11 10.59 4.40
N LEU A 189 -14.89 10.79 4.90
CA LEU A 189 -14.23 12.10 4.88
C LEU A 189 -13.84 12.54 3.48
N SER A 190 -13.43 11.61 2.62
CA SER A 190 -13.12 11.92 1.21
C SER A 190 -14.39 12.25 0.40
N ASN A 191 -15.49 11.54 0.63
CA ASN A 191 -16.77 11.84 -0.03
C ASN A 191 -17.32 13.20 0.41
N LEU A 192 -17.23 13.52 1.71
CA LEU A 192 -17.60 14.84 2.22
C LEU A 192 -16.73 15.94 1.60
N ALA A 193 -15.40 15.75 1.56
CA ALA A 193 -14.51 16.71 0.91
C ALA A 193 -14.88 16.91 -0.57
N GLN A 194 -15.12 15.83 -1.31
CA GLN A 194 -15.50 15.94 -2.72
C GLN A 194 -16.82 16.68 -2.93
N PHE A 195 -17.83 16.40 -2.12
CA PHE A 195 -19.10 17.11 -2.24
C PHE A 195 -18.99 18.59 -1.88
N TRP A 196 -18.27 18.95 -0.81
CA TRP A 196 -18.13 20.35 -0.38
C TRP A 196 -17.31 21.21 -1.34
N PHE A 197 -16.24 20.67 -1.92
CA PHE A 197 -15.33 21.43 -2.79
C PHE A 197 -15.63 21.25 -4.28
N GLY A 198 -16.19 20.11 -4.69
CA GLY A 198 -16.54 19.81 -6.07
C GLY A 198 -18.01 20.07 -6.42
N GLY A 199 -18.89 20.19 -5.43
CA GLY A 199 -20.33 20.38 -5.63
C GLY A 199 -21.06 19.12 -6.13
N PRO A 200 -22.36 19.27 -6.48
CA PRO A 200 -23.18 18.17 -6.98
C PRO A 200 -22.63 17.56 -8.27
N SER A 201 -22.22 16.30 -8.19
CA SER A 201 -21.59 15.57 -9.31
C SER A 201 -21.70 14.06 -9.12
N LEU A 202 -21.55 13.31 -10.20
CA LEU A 202 -21.33 11.86 -10.14
C LEU A 202 -19.85 11.62 -9.86
N PHE A 203 -19.54 11.20 -8.64
CA PHE A 203 -18.21 10.78 -8.24
C PHE A 203 -18.26 9.46 -7.49
N GLY A 204 -17.13 8.76 -7.49
CA GLY A 204 -17.00 7.46 -6.86
C GLY A 204 -15.62 6.86 -7.07
N GLY A 205 -15.26 5.93 -6.20
CA GLY A 205 -14.04 5.16 -6.30
C GLY A 205 -13.33 5.01 -4.96
N LEU A 206 -12.50 3.95 -4.86
CA LEU A 206 -11.70 3.72 -3.67
C LEU A 206 -10.58 4.75 -3.49
N SER A 207 -10.32 5.61 -4.46
CA SER A 207 -9.12 6.45 -4.49
C SER A 207 -8.99 7.41 -3.32
N GLY A 208 -10.10 7.95 -2.81
CA GLY A 208 -10.10 8.74 -1.57
C GLY A 208 -9.64 7.90 -0.37
N VAL A 209 -10.14 6.67 -0.27
CA VAL A 209 -9.70 5.69 0.75
C VAL A 209 -8.22 5.35 0.56
N LEU A 210 -7.75 5.12 -0.66
CA LEU A 210 -6.35 4.80 -0.95
C LEU A 210 -5.40 5.87 -0.48
N TYR A 211 -5.69 7.14 -0.79
CA TYR A 211 -4.89 8.25 -0.31
C TYR A 211 -4.93 8.37 1.22
N GLY A 212 -6.06 8.05 1.85
CA GLY A 212 -6.16 7.91 3.30
C GLY A 212 -5.27 6.79 3.87
N LEU A 213 -5.31 5.59 3.30
CA LEU A 213 -4.45 4.48 3.74
C LEU A 213 -2.96 4.78 3.48
N LEU A 214 -2.64 5.46 2.38
CA LEU A 214 -1.28 5.91 2.05
C LEU A 214 -0.78 6.91 3.11
N GLY A 215 -1.56 7.97 3.38
CA GLY A 215 -1.23 8.97 4.38
C GLY A 215 -1.10 8.38 5.79
N TYR A 216 -2.00 7.46 6.13
CA TYR A 216 -1.96 6.73 7.39
C TYR A 216 -0.67 5.94 7.55
N CYS A 217 -0.35 5.06 6.60
CA CYS A 217 0.89 4.27 6.61
C CYS A 217 2.13 5.17 6.66
N TRP A 218 2.15 6.23 5.85
CA TRP A 218 3.29 7.15 5.76
C TRP A 218 3.56 7.86 7.09
N ILE A 219 2.56 8.54 7.66
CA ILE A 219 2.75 9.30 8.89
C ILE A 219 2.96 8.38 10.10
N PHE A 220 2.22 7.26 10.18
CA PHE A 220 2.44 6.28 11.23
C PHE A 220 3.89 5.78 11.23
N GLN A 221 4.43 5.46 10.04
CA GLN A 221 5.79 4.96 9.89
C GLN A 221 6.86 5.95 10.37
N LEU A 222 6.62 7.26 10.25
CA LEU A 222 7.54 8.29 10.74
C LEU A 222 7.59 8.35 12.28
N LEU A 223 6.46 8.09 12.95
CA LEU A 223 6.33 8.21 14.40
C LEU A 223 6.68 6.91 15.15
N ALA A 224 6.25 5.78 14.61
CA ALA A 224 6.44 4.46 15.18
C ALA A 224 6.84 3.46 14.08
N PRO A 225 8.13 3.44 13.66
CA PRO A 225 8.58 2.61 12.55
C PRO A 225 8.22 1.13 12.71
N THR A 226 7.66 0.55 11.66
CA THR A 226 7.35 -0.88 11.55
C THR A 226 7.71 -1.42 10.17
N PRO A 227 8.10 -2.72 10.04
CA PRO A 227 8.31 -3.31 8.73
C PRO A 227 7.05 -3.32 7.84
N ALA A 228 5.86 -3.41 8.44
CA ALA A 228 4.60 -3.48 7.71
C ALA A 228 4.30 -2.19 6.91
N TYR A 229 4.60 -1.02 7.49
CA TYR A 229 4.33 0.30 6.90
C TYR A 229 5.54 0.93 6.21
N ALA A 230 6.65 0.20 6.11
CA ALA A 230 7.79 0.60 5.29
C ALA A 230 7.46 0.48 3.79
N LEU A 231 6.81 1.50 3.25
CA LEU A 231 6.54 1.62 1.82
C LEU A 231 7.84 1.94 1.06
N PRO A 232 8.10 1.32 -0.11
CA PRO A 232 9.20 1.74 -0.97
C PRO A 232 9.08 3.21 -1.32
N ARG A 233 10.18 3.97 -1.22
CA ARG A 233 10.19 5.42 -1.50
C ARG A 233 9.64 5.75 -2.90
N GLY A 234 9.93 4.91 -3.89
CA GLY A 234 9.41 5.06 -5.24
C GLY A 234 7.88 4.94 -5.33
N VAL A 235 7.27 4.06 -4.54
CA VAL A 235 5.79 3.90 -4.49
C VAL A 235 5.13 5.15 -3.91
N LEU A 236 5.63 5.63 -2.76
CA LEU A 236 5.11 6.85 -2.15
C LEU A 236 5.26 8.05 -3.10
N ALA A 237 6.45 8.23 -3.68
CA ALA A 237 6.71 9.31 -4.62
C ALA A 237 5.80 9.23 -5.85
N MET A 238 5.65 8.04 -6.44
CA MET A 238 4.79 7.83 -7.60
C MET A 238 3.32 8.16 -7.30
N MET A 239 2.77 7.71 -6.16
CA MET A 239 1.37 8.01 -5.80
C MET A 239 1.15 9.49 -5.51
N LEU A 240 2.13 10.19 -4.92
CA LEU A 240 2.07 11.64 -4.70
C LEU A 240 2.23 12.42 -6.01
N ILE A 241 3.11 12.00 -6.92
CA ILE A 241 3.24 12.59 -8.25
C ILE A 241 1.95 12.39 -9.04
N TRP A 242 1.38 11.17 -8.99
CA TRP A 242 0.08 10.88 -9.60
C TRP A 242 -1.01 11.82 -9.07
N LEU A 243 -1.03 12.10 -7.76
CA LEU A 243 -1.95 13.06 -7.16
C LEU A 243 -1.79 14.44 -7.81
N LEU A 244 -0.55 14.94 -7.89
CA LEU A 244 -0.27 16.27 -8.48
C LEU A 244 -0.66 16.34 -9.96
N VAL A 245 -0.44 15.27 -10.71
CA VAL A 245 -0.89 15.16 -12.11
C VAL A 245 -2.40 15.22 -12.21
N CYS A 246 -3.13 14.51 -11.33
CA CYS A 246 -4.59 14.59 -11.29
C CYS A 246 -5.08 16.00 -10.93
N LEU A 247 -4.46 16.66 -9.94
CA LEU A 247 -4.79 18.03 -9.54
C LEU A 247 -4.51 19.07 -10.63
N SER A 248 -3.54 18.82 -11.51
CA SER A 248 -3.21 19.74 -12.61
C SER A 248 -4.31 19.83 -13.68
N GLY A 249 -5.30 18.92 -13.68
CA GLY A 249 -6.36 18.87 -14.68
C GLY A 249 -5.94 18.28 -16.03
N VAL A 250 -4.68 17.86 -16.19
CA VAL A 250 -4.19 17.25 -17.44
C VAL A 250 -4.95 15.97 -17.81
N ILE A 251 -5.41 15.20 -16.83
CA ILE A 251 -6.14 13.96 -17.10
C ILE A 251 -7.57 14.27 -17.62
N ASP A 252 -8.21 15.28 -17.05
CA ASP A 252 -9.53 15.76 -17.48
C ASP A 252 -9.46 16.27 -18.94
N THR A 253 -8.40 17.00 -19.32
CA THR A 253 -8.21 17.51 -20.69
C THR A 253 -7.87 16.42 -21.71
N LEU A 254 -7.27 15.31 -21.27
CA LEU A 254 -6.96 14.15 -22.11
C LEU A 254 -8.17 13.23 -22.34
N GLY A 255 -9.33 13.55 -21.76
CA GLY A 255 -10.59 12.82 -22.02
C GLY A 255 -10.75 11.53 -21.21
N PHE A 256 -9.99 11.34 -20.14
CA PHE A 256 -10.11 10.16 -19.26
C PHE A 256 -11.21 10.30 -18.19
N GLY A 257 -12.03 11.35 -18.26
CA GLY A 257 -13.10 11.66 -17.30
C GLY A 257 -12.65 12.60 -16.18
N SER A 258 -13.62 13.17 -15.47
CA SER A 258 -13.35 14.10 -14.36
C SER A 258 -12.85 13.36 -13.13
N ILE A 259 -11.72 13.81 -12.59
CA ILE A 259 -11.15 13.24 -11.36
C ILE A 259 -11.69 13.94 -10.12
N ALA A 260 -12.11 13.13 -9.15
CA ALA A 260 -12.50 13.56 -7.80
C ALA A 260 -11.27 13.99 -6.96
N ASN A 261 -10.61 15.09 -7.36
CA ASN A 261 -9.38 15.57 -6.72
C ASN A 261 -9.57 15.96 -5.25
N ALA A 262 -10.73 16.51 -4.89
CA ALA A 262 -11.02 16.85 -3.49
C ALA A 262 -11.21 15.60 -2.63
N ALA A 263 -11.73 14.49 -3.18
CA ALA A 263 -11.72 13.19 -2.49
C ALA A 263 -10.28 12.72 -2.20
N HIS A 264 -9.37 12.84 -3.15
CA HIS A 264 -7.98 12.40 -2.97
C HIS A 264 -7.26 13.20 -1.89
N VAL A 265 -7.35 14.53 -1.95
CA VAL A 265 -6.72 15.42 -0.97
C VAL A 265 -7.36 15.26 0.41
N GLY A 266 -8.70 15.20 0.49
CA GLY A 266 -9.42 14.98 1.74
C GLY A 266 -9.09 13.63 2.38
N GLY A 267 -9.00 12.58 1.55
CA GLY A 267 -8.54 11.27 1.95
C GLY A 267 -7.12 11.30 2.52
N LEU A 268 -6.16 11.87 1.79
CA LEU A 268 -4.76 11.99 2.23
C LEU A 268 -4.63 12.73 3.56
N ALA A 269 -5.32 13.87 3.71
CA ALA A 269 -5.30 14.68 4.91
C ALA A 269 -5.87 13.90 6.12
N ALA A 270 -7.02 13.25 5.95
CA ALA A 270 -7.62 12.39 6.97
C ALA A 270 -6.69 11.22 7.36
N GLY A 271 -6.07 10.60 6.36
CA GLY A 271 -5.06 9.56 6.53
C GLY A 271 -3.88 10.00 7.37
N CYS A 272 -3.28 11.13 7.01
CA CYS A 272 -2.16 11.73 7.73
C CYS A 272 -2.52 12.04 9.19
N ALA A 273 -3.71 12.60 9.44
CA ALA A 273 -4.18 12.89 10.79
C ALA A 273 -4.39 11.61 11.62
N ALA A 274 -5.06 10.60 11.05
CA ALA A 274 -5.25 9.31 11.71
C ALA A 274 -3.90 8.58 11.95
N GLY A 275 -2.96 8.70 11.01
CA GLY A 275 -1.60 8.15 11.12
C GLY A 275 -0.79 8.85 12.20
N LEU A 276 -0.96 10.17 12.36
CA LEU A 276 -0.35 10.95 13.44
C LEU A 276 -0.83 10.46 14.81
N ILE A 277 -2.14 10.34 14.98
CA ILE A 277 -2.75 9.86 16.23
C ILE A 277 -2.32 8.42 16.50
N GLY A 278 -2.49 7.52 15.53
CA GLY A 278 -2.15 6.10 15.67
C GLY A 278 -0.66 5.89 15.96
N GLY A 279 0.21 6.60 15.26
CA GLY A 279 1.66 6.55 15.45
C GLY A 279 2.08 7.09 16.81
N ALA A 280 1.50 8.21 17.26
CA ALA A 280 1.76 8.77 18.59
C ALA A 280 1.33 7.82 19.72
N LEU A 281 0.13 7.24 19.63
CA LEU A 281 -0.35 6.24 20.59
C LEU A 281 0.54 4.98 20.61
N ALA A 282 0.97 4.51 19.44
CA ALA A 282 1.86 3.36 19.35
C ALA A 282 3.25 3.64 19.93
N ARG A 283 3.77 4.86 19.77
CA ARG A 283 5.03 5.29 20.36
C ARG A 283 4.95 5.43 21.89
N ALA A 284 3.83 5.95 22.40
CA ALA A 284 3.61 6.13 23.84
C ALA A 284 3.44 4.80 24.61
N ARG A 285 3.11 3.70 23.91
CA ARG A 285 3.00 2.35 24.49
C ARG A 285 4.32 1.56 24.48
N ARG A 286 5.39 2.12 23.93
CA ARG A 286 6.75 1.56 23.97
C ARG A 286 7.54 2.19 25.10
#